data_AF-F0J7F0-F1
#
_entry.id   AF-F0J7F0-F1
#
_cell.length_a   1.000
_cell.length_b   1.000
_cell.length_c   1.000
_cell.angle_alpha   90.00
_cell.angle_beta   90.00
_cell.angle_gamma   90.00
#
_symmetry.space_group_name_H-M   'P 1'
#
loop_
_entity.id
_entity.type
_entity.pdbx_description
1 polymer ?
#
loop_
_entity_poly.entity_id
_entity_poly.type
_entity_poly.pdbx_seq_one_letter_code
_entity_poly.pdbx_strand_id
1 'polypeptide(L)'
;MQVVSTMNNWGGQWTAERYDRVAGQFTKFRFRESGLQYFKKGKAVTMPTRVGKGSGALHTVEVSQGAVDLGIRFLPWKADTVTYMRLDPAARTFFTGPINGCSVYLGQVGADWWAFHANRNNAGVHNPAVKAAMTDNVNMRLPVPVRIVHAAIYQRDYNDLGFVCGQVKHGQWQFYVVDMSLVQVGKYAQTVRRLP
;
A
#
# COMPACT_ATOMS: atom_id res chain seq x y z
N MET A 1 13.12 2.42 -2.23
CA MET A 1 12.65 2.91 -0.91
C MET A 1 13.28 2.07 0.18
N GLN A 2 13.72 2.67 1.28
CA GLN A 2 14.20 1.94 2.46
C GLN A 2 13.51 2.46 3.72
N VAL A 3 13.45 1.62 4.75
CA VAL A 3 13.10 2.06 6.10
C VAL A 3 14.20 3.00 6.57
N VAL A 4 13.85 4.24 6.88
CA VAL A 4 14.80 5.24 7.39
C VAL A 4 14.62 5.54 8.87
N SER A 5 13.45 5.19 9.42
CA SER A 5 13.24 5.23 10.86
C SER A 5 12.16 4.24 11.27
N THR A 6 12.46 3.44 12.29
CA THR A 6 11.46 2.66 13.01
C THR A 6 11.24 3.32 14.36
N MET A 7 10.00 3.72 14.64
CA MET A 7 9.61 4.19 15.97
C MET A 7 8.89 3.04 16.66
N ASN A 8 9.64 2.29 17.47
CA ASN A 8 9.06 1.38 18.45
C ASN A 8 8.64 2.17 19.68
N ASN A 9 7.63 1.65 20.38
CA ASN A 9 7.13 2.12 21.68
C ASN A 9 5.90 3.05 21.65
N TRP A 10 4.86 2.62 20.94
CA TRP A 10 3.49 3.15 21.04
C TRP A 10 2.67 2.39 22.09
N GLY A 11 3.21 2.20 23.30
CA GLY A 11 2.55 1.42 24.37
C GLY A 11 2.58 -0.11 24.15
N GLY A 12 3.58 -0.62 23.43
CA GLY A 12 3.90 -2.06 23.36
C GLY A 12 3.08 -2.92 22.41
N GLN A 13 2.12 -2.34 21.68
CA GLN A 13 1.14 -3.12 20.92
C GLN A 13 1.36 -3.06 19.40
N TRP A 14 1.94 -1.98 18.85
CA TRP A 14 2.20 -1.79 17.41
C TRP A 14 3.41 -0.88 17.17
N THR A 15 3.89 -0.81 15.92
CA THR A 15 5.06 -0.01 15.51
C THR A 15 4.75 1.00 14.40
N ALA A 16 5.60 2.01 14.22
CA ALA A 16 5.51 2.90 13.06
C ALA A 16 6.83 2.87 12.27
N GLU A 17 6.75 2.75 10.94
CA GLU A 17 7.93 2.67 10.08
C GLU A 17 7.85 3.70 8.95
N ARG A 18 8.82 4.61 8.93
CA ARG A 18 8.97 5.59 7.86
C ARG A 18 9.80 5.02 6.73
N TYR A 19 9.29 5.13 5.52
CA TYR A 19 10.01 4.84 4.30
C TYR A 19 10.35 6.14 3.59
N ASP A 20 11.64 6.32 3.28
CA ASP A 20 12.10 7.45 2.44
C ASP A 20 12.87 6.94 1.23
N ARG A 21 13.02 7.84 0.26
CA ARG A 21 13.87 7.65 -0.89
C ARG A 21 15.32 7.79 -0.46
N VAL A 22 16.11 6.74 -0.69
CA VAL A 22 17.56 6.75 -0.53
C VAL A 22 18.20 6.80 -1.92
N ALA A 23 19.15 7.71 -2.11
CA ALA A 23 19.86 7.85 -3.39
C ALA A 23 20.54 6.52 -3.79
N GLY A 24 20.44 6.15 -5.06
CA GLY A 24 20.99 4.88 -5.57
C GLY A 24 20.17 3.62 -5.22
N GLN A 25 19.06 3.76 -4.50
CA GLN A 25 18.21 2.64 -4.06
C GLN A 25 16.75 2.88 -4.41
N PHE A 26 16.51 3.01 -5.72
CA PHE A 26 15.21 3.32 -6.26
C PHE A 26 14.33 2.07 -6.38
N THR A 27 13.02 2.28 -6.42
CA THR A 27 12.07 1.18 -6.55
C THR A 27 12.00 0.73 -8.00
N LYS A 28 12.32 -0.54 -8.26
CA LYS A 28 12.07 -1.21 -9.53
C LYS A 28 11.09 -2.35 -9.31
N PHE A 29 10.08 -2.44 -10.17
CA PHE A 29 9.15 -3.56 -10.16
C PHE A 29 9.54 -4.59 -11.23
N ARG A 30 9.45 -5.86 -10.87
CA ARG A 30 9.54 -6.98 -11.80
C ARG A 30 8.31 -7.84 -11.65
N PHE A 31 7.63 -8.12 -12.76
CA PHE A 31 6.61 -9.15 -12.79
C PHE A 31 7.31 -10.51 -12.76
N ARG A 32 6.98 -11.36 -11.79
CA ARG A 32 7.40 -12.76 -11.87
C ARG A 32 6.65 -13.44 -13.00
N GLU A 33 7.38 -14.21 -13.81
CA GLU A 33 6.79 -15.03 -14.86
C GLU A 33 6.13 -16.30 -14.31
N SER A 34 6.38 -16.67 -13.05
CA SER A 34 5.76 -17.83 -12.40
C SER A 34 4.44 -17.49 -11.73
N GLY A 35 3.42 -18.32 -12.00
CA GLY A 35 2.06 -18.21 -11.48
C GLY A 35 1.99 -18.22 -9.95
N LEU A 36 0.95 -17.57 -9.43
CA LEU A 36 0.73 -17.35 -8.00
C LEU A 36 0.52 -18.62 -7.18
N GLN A 37 1.01 -18.56 -5.95
CA GLN A 37 0.40 -19.22 -4.80
C GLN A 37 -0.77 -18.36 -4.32
N TYR A 38 -1.99 -18.89 -4.29
CA TYR A 38 -3.14 -18.22 -3.66
C TYR A 38 -3.69 -19.07 -2.52
N PHE A 39 -4.34 -18.46 -1.54
CA PHE A 39 -4.97 -19.18 -0.43
C PHE A 39 -6.42 -19.53 -0.76
N LYS A 40 -6.81 -20.80 -0.64
CA LYS A 40 -8.19 -21.30 -0.74
C LYS A 40 -8.57 -21.95 0.58
N LYS A 41 -9.59 -21.41 1.27
CA LYS A 41 -10.05 -21.91 2.59
C LYS A 41 -8.87 -22.09 3.58
N GLY A 42 -7.98 -21.11 3.65
CA GLY A 42 -6.80 -21.14 4.54
C GLY A 42 -5.63 -22.03 4.06
N LYS A 43 -5.69 -22.66 2.88
CA LYS A 43 -4.60 -23.48 2.32
C LYS A 43 -3.95 -22.80 1.11
N ALA A 44 -2.62 -22.76 1.06
CA ALA A 44 -1.88 -22.28 -0.11
C ALA A 44 -2.03 -23.27 -1.28
N VAL A 45 -2.39 -22.77 -2.46
CA VAL A 45 -2.57 -23.50 -3.72
C VAL A 45 -1.64 -22.89 -4.76
N THR A 46 -0.78 -23.71 -5.37
CA THR A 46 0.14 -23.29 -6.45
C THR A 46 -0.46 -23.68 -7.79
N MET A 47 -0.68 -22.73 -8.70
CA MET A 47 -1.02 -23.05 -10.10
C MET A 47 0.21 -22.90 -11.00
N PRO A 48 0.48 -23.86 -11.91
CA PRO A 48 1.46 -23.65 -12.95
C PRO A 48 0.80 -22.86 -14.07
N THR A 49 1.34 -21.69 -14.43
CA THR A 49 1.49 -21.27 -15.83
C THR A 49 2.20 -19.93 -15.91
N ARG A 50 3.05 -19.84 -16.92
CA ARG A 50 3.82 -18.67 -17.30
C ARG A 50 2.87 -17.50 -17.55
N VAL A 51 3.00 -16.41 -16.80
CA VAL A 51 2.08 -15.26 -16.93
C VAL A 51 2.57 -14.35 -18.06
N GLY A 52 2.00 -14.51 -19.27
CA GLY A 52 2.32 -13.67 -20.42
C GLY A 52 1.88 -12.21 -20.23
N LYS A 53 2.62 -11.27 -20.81
CA LYS A 53 2.23 -9.84 -20.85
C LYS A 53 0.85 -9.71 -21.49
N GLY A 54 -0.10 -9.05 -20.81
CA GLY A 54 -1.48 -8.88 -21.29
C GLY A 54 -2.43 -10.03 -20.95
N SER A 55 -1.98 -11.04 -20.22
CA SER A 55 -2.89 -12.07 -19.69
C SER A 55 -3.75 -11.51 -18.55
N GLY A 56 -4.99 -11.98 -18.41
CA GLY A 56 -5.86 -11.67 -17.27
C GLY A 56 -5.49 -12.41 -15.97
N ALA A 57 -4.29 -12.99 -15.90
CA ALA A 57 -3.82 -13.72 -14.74
C ALA A 57 -3.18 -12.76 -13.73
N LEU A 58 -3.30 -13.11 -12.45
CA LEU A 58 -2.64 -12.34 -11.40
C LEU A 58 -1.11 -12.47 -11.55
N HIS A 59 -0.42 -11.33 -11.52
CA HIS A 59 1.03 -11.30 -11.49
C HIS A 59 1.54 -11.04 -10.08
N THR A 60 2.56 -11.80 -9.65
CA THR A 60 3.35 -11.36 -8.49
C THR A 60 4.28 -10.26 -8.94
N VAL A 61 4.17 -9.09 -8.30
CA VAL A 61 5.11 -7.99 -8.51
C VAL A 61 6.17 -8.06 -7.41
N GLU A 62 7.42 -8.26 -7.81
CA GLU A 62 8.55 -8.10 -6.93
C GLU A 62 8.99 -6.65 -6.89
N VAL A 63 9.25 -6.18 -5.68
CA VAL A 63 9.90 -4.89 -5.44
C VAL A 63 11.39 -5.15 -5.27
N SER A 64 12.20 -4.52 -6.11
CA SER A 64 13.65 -4.65 -6.13
C SER A 64 14.31 -3.27 -6.15
N GLN A 65 15.61 -3.22 -5.88
CA GLN A 65 16.38 -2.00 -6.00
C GLN A 65 16.79 -1.76 -7.46
N GLY A 66 16.66 -0.52 -7.91
CA GLY A 66 17.11 -0.04 -9.22
C GLY A 66 18.08 1.12 -9.09
N ALA A 67 18.91 1.30 -10.12
CA ALA A 67 19.91 2.37 -10.20
C ALA A 67 19.33 3.72 -10.70
N VAL A 68 18.13 3.72 -11.28
CA VAL A 68 17.48 4.90 -11.88
C VAL A 68 16.17 5.20 -11.15
N ASP A 69 15.95 6.48 -10.81
CA ASP A 69 14.67 6.94 -10.24
C ASP A 69 13.62 7.07 -11.34
N LEU A 70 12.70 6.10 -11.41
CA LEU A 70 11.56 6.13 -12.33
C LEU A 70 10.37 6.94 -11.79
N GLY A 71 10.56 7.67 -10.67
CA GLY A 71 9.47 8.38 -9.98
C GLY A 71 8.48 7.45 -9.30
N ILE A 72 8.85 6.19 -9.08
CA ILE A 72 7.99 5.17 -8.49
C ILE A 72 8.22 5.13 -6.97
N ARG A 73 7.13 5.17 -6.21
CA ARG A 73 7.12 5.04 -4.75
C ARG A 73 6.27 3.85 -4.33
N PHE A 74 6.81 3.06 -3.41
CA PHE A 74 6.15 1.87 -2.90
C PHE A 74 6.12 1.92 -1.38
N LEU A 75 4.92 1.84 -0.81
CA LEU A 75 4.70 1.79 0.63
C LEU A 75 4.28 0.37 1.03
N PRO A 76 5.20 -0.46 1.55
CA PRO A 76 4.87 -1.83 1.94
C PRO A 76 3.87 -1.86 3.10
N TRP A 77 3.16 -2.97 3.26
CA TRP A 77 2.41 -3.26 4.48
C TRP A 77 3.31 -4.01 5.48
N LYS A 78 2.96 -3.96 6.76
CA LYS A 78 3.58 -4.80 7.80
C LYS A 78 2.56 -5.14 8.88
N ALA A 79 2.68 -6.34 9.47
CA ALA A 79 1.85 -6.75 10.60
C ALA A 79 1.97 -5.76 11.77
N ASP A 80 0.83 -5.38 12.37
CA ASP A 80 0.77 -4.53 13.57
C ASP A 80 1.61 -3.25 13.48
N THR A 81 1.55 -2.60 12.33
CA THR A 81 2.40 -1.47 11.99
C THR A 81 1.63 -0.42 11.19
N VAL A 82 1.97 0.85 11.41
CA VAL A 82 1.70 1.93 10.45
C VAL A 82 2.96 2.19 9.66
N THR A 83 3.00 1.76 8.40
CA THR A 83 4.06 2.21 7.50
C THR A 83 3.65 3.55 6.89
N TYR A 84 4.59 4.46 6.70
CA TYR A 84 4.27 5.75 6.11
C TYR A 84 5.44 6.32 5.30
N MET A 85 5.11 7.19 4.35
CA MET A 85 6.11 7.87 3.54
C MET A 85 5.62 9.21 3.01
N ARG A 86 6.56 10.11 2.75
CA ARG A 86 6.29 11.28 1.90
C ARG A 86 6.38 10.87 0.42
N LEU A 87 5.43 11.31 -0.39
CA LEU A 87 5.53 11.28 -1.84
C LEU A 87 6.36 12.49 -2.27
N ASP A 88 7.68 12.32 -2.29
CA ASP A 88 8.63 13.40 -2.61
C ASP A 88 8.38 14.01 -4.01
N PRO A 89 8.91 15.21 -4.30
CA PRO A 89 8.66 15.91 -5.57
C PRO A 89 9.08 15.15 -6.85
N ALA A 90 9.94 14.14 -6.76
CA ALA A 90 10.30 13.29 -7.90
C ALA A 90 9.30 12.13 -8.11
N ALA A 91 8.41 11.86 -7.15
CA ALA A 91 7.36 10.87 -7.31
C ALA A 91 6.37 11.24 -8.42
N ARG A 92 6.04 10.26 -9.25
CA ARG A 92 5.07 10.32 -10.35
C ARG A 92 4.04 9.21 -10.24
N THR A 93 4.42 8.10 -9.60
CA THR A 93 3.56 6.94 -9.37
C THR A 93 3.75 6.41 -7.96
N PHE A 94 2.66 5.96 -7.36
CA PHE A 94 2.61 5.43 -6.01
C PHE A 94 1.83 4.12 -5.98
N PHE A 95 2.30 3.16 -5.18
CA PHE A 95 1.57 1.93 -4.86
C PHE A 95 1.77 1.59 -3.38
N THR A 96 0.74 1.04 -2.75
CA THR A 96 0.91 0.33 -1.49
C THR A 96 1.24 -1.14 -1.72
N GLY A 97 1.73 -1.82 -0.68
CA GLY A 97 1.58 -3.26 -0.55
C GLY A 97 0.09 -3.68 -0.54
N PRO A 98 -0.18 -5.00 -0.58
CA PRO A 98 -1.54 -5.50 -0.58
C PRO A 98 -2.30 -5.02 0.67
N ILE A 99 -3.57 -4.65 0.47
CA ILE A 99 -4.50 -4.35 1.54
C ILE A 99 -5.51 -5.49 1.64
N ASN A 100 -5.67 -6.05 2.84
CA ASN A 100 -6.76 -6.95 3.19
C ASN A 100 -7.07 -6.65 4.65
N GLY A 101 -8.19 -5.96 4.89
CA GLY A 101 -8.46 -5.52 6.23
C GLY A 101 -7.60 -4.38 6.77
N CYS A 102 -6.71 -3.79 5.97
CA CYS A 102 -5.91 -2.61 6.33
C CYS A 102 -6.74 -1.31 6.29
N SER A 103 -6.11 -0.18 6.55
CA SER A 103 -6.64 1.13 6.14
C SER A 103 -5.50 1.99 5.62
N VAL A 104 -5.72 2.63 4.49
CA VAL A 104 -4.73 3.51 3.85
C VAL A 104 -5.26 4.94 3.91
N TYR A 105 -4.42 5.86 4.34
CA TYR A 105 -4.73 7.28 4.44
C TYR A 105 -3.75 8.07 3.59
N LEU A 106 -4.25 9.07 2.90
CA LEU A 106 -3.45 9.99 2.10
C LEU A 106 -3.77 11.40 2.56
N GLY A 107 -2.75 12.20 2.77
CA GLY A 107 -2.92 13.56 3.25
C GLY A 107 -1.86 14.52 2.75
N GLN A 108 -2.03 15.79 3.08
CA GLN A 108 -1.21 16.88 2.58
C GLN A 108 -0.61 17.73 3.69
N VAL A 109 0.59 18.23 3.42
CA VAL A 109 1.24 19.35 4.12
C VAL A 109 1.68 20.35 3.06
N GLY A 110 0.94 21.43 2.88
CA GLY A 110 1.12 22.31 1.73
C GLY A 110 0.92 21.55 0.41
N ALA A 111 1.94 21.53 -0.45
CA ALA A 111 1.93 20.79 -1.71
C ALA A 111 2.43 19.33 -1.59
N ASP A 112 3.05 18.98 -0.46
CA ASP A 112 3.62 17.65 -0.24
C ASP A 112 2.51 16.65 0.14
N TRP A 113 2.54 15.48 -0.50
CA TRP A 113 1.65 14.37 -0.18
C TRP A 113 2.33 13.36 0.75
N TRP A 114 1.54 12.78 1.64
CA TRP A 114 1.94 11.71 2.55
C TRP A 114 0.98 10.55 2.42
N ALA A 115 1.52 9.34 2.52
CA ALA A 115 0.77 8.10 2.52
C ALA A 115 1.04 7.32 3.81
N PHE A 116 -0.03 6.78 4.39
CA PHE A 116 -0.02 5.95 5.58
C PHE A 116 -0.74 4.65 5.27
N HIS A 117 -0.16 3.53 5.67
CA HIS A 117 -0.76 2.21 5.57
C HIS A 117 -0.80 1.61 6.98
N ALA A 118 -1.97 1.70 7.60
CA ALA A 118 -2.21 1.19 8.93
C ALA A 118 -2.72 -0.24 8.87
N ASN A 119 -2.03 -1.10 9.61
CA ASN A 119 -2.45 -2.47 9.78
C ASN A 119 -2.39 -2.92 11.23
N ARG A 120 -3.40 -3.69 11.63
CA ARG A 120 -3.55 -4.22 12.97
C ARG A 120 -4.13 -5.63 12.90
N ASN A 121 -3.28 -6.64 13.10
CA ASN A 121 -3.68 -8.04 13.08
C ASN A 121 -4.11 -8.52 14.48
N ASN A 122 -3.51 -7.96 15.53
CA ASN A 122 -3.67 -8.44 16.92
C ASN A 122 -4.83 -7.81 17.71
N ALA A 123 -5.72 -7.02 17.10
CA ALA A 123 -6.80 -6.35 17.83
C ALA A 123 -8.15 -6.42 17.09
N GLY A 124 -8.78 -7.60 17.09
CA GLY A 124 -10.10 -7.81 16.50
C GLY A 124 -10.10 -7.66 14.97
N VAL A 125 -10.90 -8.47 14.30
CA VAL A 125 -10.94 -8.51 12.83
C VAL A 125 -11.31 -7.12 12.28
N HIS A 126 -10.43 -6.53 11.48
CA HIS A 126 -10.67 -5.39 10.58
C HIS A 126 -11.13 -4.05 11.19
N ASN A 127 -10.90 -3.75 12.48
CA ASN A 127 -11.38 -2.52 13.12
C ASN A 127 -10.82 -1.21 12.49
N PRO A 128 -11.63 -0.39 11.79
CA PRO A 128 -11.16 0.83 11.13
C PRO A 128 -10.87 1.98 12.11
N ALA A 129 -11.57 2.04 13.25
CA ALA A 129 -11.35 3.08 14.26
C ALA A 129 -9.97 2.94 14.92
N VAL A 130 -9.54 1.70 15.19
CA VAL A 130 -8.19 1.42 15.70
C VAL A 130 -7.12 1.87 14.70
N LYS A 131 -7.30 1.59 13.40
CA LYS A 131 -6.34 1.98 12.36
C LYS A 131 -6.31 3.50 12.11
N ALA A 132 -7.45 4.17 12.26
CA ALA A 132 -7.51 5.64 12.27
C ALA A 132 -6.71 6.20 13.45
N ALA A 133 -6.98 5.73 14.67
CA ALA A 133 -6.26 6.14 15.86
C ALA A 133 -4.74 5.87 15.78
N MET A 134 -4.33 4.73 15.20
CA MET A 134 -2.90 4.45 14.94
C MET A 134 -2.30 5.48 13.98
N THR A 135 -3.02 5.83 12.92
CA THR A 135 -2.56 6.82 11.93
C THR A 135 -2.49 8.22 12.52
N ASP A 136 -3.50 8.65 13.26
CA ASP A 136 -3.54 9.95 13.94
C ASP A 136 -2.39 10.09 14.94
N ASN A 137 -2.10 9.01 15.66
CA ASN A 137 -0.94 8.90 16.53
C ASN A 137 0.38 9.15 15.79
N VAL A 138 0.61 8.50 14.63
CA VAL A 138 1.77 8.79 13.77
C VAL A 138 1.77 10.24 13.32
N ASN A 139 0.62 10.74 12.86
CA ASN A 139 0.46 12.06 12.30
C ASN A 139 0.80 13.19 13.30
N MET A 140 0.33 13.07 14.55
CA MET A 140 0.61 14.05 15.62
C MET A 140 2.09 14.15 15.98
N ARG A 141 2.92 13.17 15.63
CA ARG A 141 4.37 13.15 15.90
C ARG A 141 5.21 13.60 14.71
N LEU A 142 4.59 13.89 13.57
CA LEU A 142 5.29 14.51 12.45
C LEU A 142 5.61 15.98 12.80
N PRO A 143 6.71 16.55 12.27
CA PRO A 143 7.06 17.95 12.53
C PRO A 143 5.94 18.93 12.16
N VAL A 144 5.14 18.57 11.15
CA VAL A 144 3.94 19.29 10.75
C VAL A 144 2.81 18.27 10.58
N PRO A 145 1.64 18.48 11.20
CA PRO A 145 0.50 17.59 11.03
C PRO A 145 0.05 17.54 9.56
N VAL A 146 -0.15 16.33 9.07
CA VAL A 146 -0.69 16.04 7.75
C VAL A 146 -2.21 16.11 7.81
N ARG A 147 -2.83 16.96 6.98
CA ARG A 147 -4.28 16.93 6.80
C ARG A 147 -4.65 15.72 5.95
N ILE A 148 -5.33 14.73 6.52
CA ILE A 148 -5.84 13.59 5.76
C ILE A 148 -6.95 14.07 4.82
N VAL A 149 -6.83 13.72 3.54
CA VAL A 149 -7.75 14.13 2.47
C VAL A 149 -8.46 12.91 1.88
N HIS A 150 -7.75 11.80 1.71
CA HIS A 150 -8.32 10.57 1.18
C HIS A 150 -8.10 9.40 2.14
N ALA A 151 -8.98 8.42 2.09
CA ALA A 151 -8.79 7.15 2.78
C ALA A 151 -9.40 6.00 1.98
N ALA A 152 -8.75 4.83 2.04
CA ALA A 152 -9.29 3.56 1.61
C ALA A 152 -9.45 2.65 2.84
N ILE A 153 -10.70 2.36 3.19
CA ILE A 153 -11.08 1.63 4.40
C ILE A 153 -11.82 0.35 4.01
N TYR A 154 -11.41 -0.77 4.61
CA TYR A 154 -12.05 -2.07 4.42
C TYR A 154 -13.54 -2.00 4.77
N GLN A 155 -14.39 -2.67 3.97
CA GLN A 155 -15.86 -2.65 4.02
C GLN A 155 -16.53 -1.31 3.68
N ARG A 156 -15.77 -0.24 3.42
CA ARG A 156 -16.29 1.04 2.90
C ARG A 156 -15.90 1.25 1.45
N ASP A 157 -14.62 1.09 1.15
CA ASP A 157 -14.04 1.41 -0.15
C ASP A 157 -13.60 0.17 -0.95
N TYR A 158 -13.34 -0.92 -0.24
CA TYR A 158 -12.96 -2.22 -0.80
C TYR A 158 -13.37 -3.35 0.17
N ASN A 159 -13.64 -4.54 -0.36
CA ASN A 159 -14.17 -5.66 0.44
C ASN A 159 -13.25 -6.88 0.49
N ASP A 160 -12.30 -6.99 -0.43
CA ASP A 160 -11.43 -8.16 -0.53
C ASP A 160 -9.94 -7.76 -0.44
N LEU A 161 -9.09 -8.46 -1.19
CA LEU A 161 -7.71 -8.11 -1.39
C LEU A 161 -7.64 -6.93 -2.36
N GLY A 162 -6.78 -5.97 -2.10
CA GLY A 162 -6.60 -4.85 -3.01
C GLY A 162 -5.23 -4.20 -2.87
N PHE A 163 -5.14 -2.98 -3.37
CA PHE A 163 -4.09 -2.03 -3.03
C PHE A 163 -4.55 -0.61 -3.34
N VAL A 164 -3.87 0.38 -2.77
CA VAL A 164 -4.04 1.78 -3.16
C VAL A 164 -2.91 2.16 -4.10
N CYS A 165 -3.23 2.90 -5.15
CA CYS A 165 -2.25 3.47 -6.05
C CYS A 165 -2.54 4.93 -6.35
N GLY A 166 -1.56 5.62 -6.89
CA GLY A 166 -1.69 6.99 -7.32
C GLY A 166 -0.80 7.31 -8.50
N GLN A 167 -1.18 8.33 -9.24
CA GLN A 167 -0.37 8.88 -10.33
C GLN A 167 -0.55 10.39 -10.43
N VAL A 168 0.52 11.08 -10.81
CA VAL A 168 0.44 12.50 -11.15
C VAL A 168 -0.11 12.65 -12.57
N LYS A 169 -1.22 13.35 -12.73
CA LYS A 169 -1.84 13.71 -14.00
C LYS A 169 -2.07 15.21 -14.05
N HIS A 170 -1.55 15.85 -15.09
CA HIS A 170 -1.59 17.31 -15.26
C HIS A 170 -1.11 18.07 -14.01
N GLY A 171 -0.03 17.59 -13.39
CA GLY A 171 0.56 18.19 -12.18
C GLY A 171 -0.19 17.89 -10.87
N GLN A 172 -1.27 17.12 -10.89
CA GLN A 172 -2.06 16.80 -9.70
C GLN A 172 -2.08 15.29 -9.43
N TRP A 173 -2.00 14.91 -8.17
CA TRP A 173 -2.18 13.51 -7.79
C TRP A 173 -3.63 13.07 -7.97
N GLN A 174 -3.79 11.89 -8.56
CA GLN A 174 -5.05 11.15 -8.58
C GLN A 174 -4.80 9.80 -7.91
N PHE A 175 -5.59 9.49 -6.89
CA PHE A 175 -5.48 8.28 -6.11
C PHE A 175 -6.65 7.34 -6.38
N TYR A 176 -6.37 6.05 -6.31
CA TYR A 176 -7.33 5.00 -6.59
C TYR A 176 -7.19 3.88 -5.57
N VAL A 177 -8.30 3.26 -5.24
CA VAL A 177 -8.33 1.93 -4.62
C VAL A 177 -8.65 0.91 -5.70
N VAL A 178 -7.87 -0.16 -5.74
CA VAL A 178 -8.10 -1.33 -6.58
C VAL A 178 -8.57 -2.45 -5.69
N ASP A 179 -9.83 -2.82 -5.80
CA ASP A 179 -10.42 -3.97 -5.11
C ASP A 179 -10.38 -5.19 -6.05
N MET A 180 -9.87 -6.31 -5.56
CA MET A 180 -9.73 -7.55 -6.32
C MET A 180 -10.59 -8.64 -5.68
N SER A 181 -11.76 -8.86 -6.26
CA SER A 181 -12.69 -9.88 -5.80
C SER A 181 -12.48 -11.19 -6.55
N LEU A 182 -12.41 -12.29 -5.81
CA LEU A 182 -12.31 -13.63 -6.39
C LEU A 182 -13.67 -14.02 -7.01
N VAL A 183 -13.73 -14.12 -8.34
CA VAL A 183 -14.97 -14.50 -9.06
C VAL A 183 -15.01 -15.98 -9.41
N GLN A 184 -13.86 -16.59 -9.64
CA GLN A 184 -13.69 -18.02 -9.86
C GLN A 184 -12.30 -18.42 -9.36
N VAL A 185 -12.07 -19.71 -9.09
CA VAL A 185 -10.73 -20.21 -8.75
C VAL A 185 -9.70 -19.75 -9.80
N GLY A 186 -8.73 -18.95 -9.37
CA GLY A 186 -7.68 -18.38 -10.24
C GLY A 186 -8.10 -17.17 -11.08
N LYS A 187 -9.33 -16.66 -10.97
CA LYS A 187 -9.82 -15.47 -11.67
C LYS A 187 -10.32 -14.42 -10.68
N TYR A 188 -9.85 -13.20 -10.87
CA TYR A 188 -10.22 -12.05 -10.07
C TYR A 188 -10.89 -11.01 -10.96
N ALA A 189 -12.01 -10.46 -10.50
CA ALA A 189 -12.52 -9.22 -11.03
C ALA A 189 -11.82 -8.08 -10.29
N GLN A 190 -11.50 -7.01 -11.02
CA GLN A 190 -10.93 -5.81 -10.44
C GLN A 190 -11.91 -4.66 -10.58
N THR A 191 -12.13 -3.96 -9.47
CA THR A 191 -12.85 -2.68 -9.46
C THR A 191 -11.85 -1.59 -9.11
N VAL A 192 -11.71 -0.61 -10.00
CA VAL A 192 -10.86 0.56 -9.75
C VAL A 192 -11.74 1.75 -9.44
N ARG A 193 -11.60 2.31 -8.24
CA ARG A 193 -12.36 3.49 -7.81
C ARG A 193 -11.39 4.61 -7.50
N ARG A 194 -11.67 5.81 -8.02
CA ARG A 194 -10.96 7.03 -7.62
C ARG A 194 -11.35 7.39 -6.19
N LEU A 195 -10.37 7.70 -5.35
CA LEU A 195 -10.63 8.18 -4.00
C LEU A 195 -11.12 9.64 -4.06
N PRO A 196 -12.17 9.99 -3.28
CA PRO A 196 -12.81 11.32 -3.31
C PRO A 196 -11.91 12.36 -2.67
#